data_AF-A0A6P0P2F2-F1
#
_entry.id   AF-A0A6P0P2F2-F1
#
_cell.length_a   1.000
_cell.length_b   1.000
_cell.length_c   1.000
_cell.angle_alpha   90.00
_cell.angle_beta   90.00
_cell.angle_gamma   90.00
#
_symmetry.space_group_name_H-M   'P 1'
#
loop_
_entity.id
_entity.type
_entity.pdbx_description
1 polymer ?
#
loop_
_entity_poly.entity_id
_entity_poly.type
_entity_poly.pdbx_seq_one_letter_code
_entity_poly.pdbx_strand_id
1 'polypeptide(L)'
;MKTQWENFLQNLGEWHGSFTKISAQGDIVEDTPSILILESLDDQNKTVRLTLRRFTSSGDNSQPKVNELVREYQTFGKDTMFFEDGAFSQGSIQISPISVNGAEFSFINQNRRLRLVELFNQDGSFKTLTLIREKRAGTNALENPILTVDALLGKWHGEGITIYSDLRTPDVYPTQMELKIENTGRLFQQITFGNTNQKTITSTARIEGSILHFDQGSQPVKVLLLPDGASATLPIKVELRKPVFFEAGWLIKPDLRQRLIRTYNEKGEWVSLTLVNEHKIN
;
A
#
# COMPACT_ATOMS: atom_id res chain seq x y z
N MET A 1 -11.50 -18.40 -10.61
CA MET A 1 -11.28 -17.20 -9.78
C MET A 1 -11.39 -17.63 -8.34
N LYS A 2 -10.37 -17.33 -7.54
CA LYS A 2 -10.36 -17.67 -6.10
C LYS A 2 -11.38 -16.80 -5.34
N THR A 3 -11.92 -17.34 -4.26
CA THR A 3 -12.74 -16.60 -3.29
C THR A 3 -11.87 -15.64 -2.47
N GLN A 4 -12.50 -14.64 -1.83
CA GLN A 4 -11.79 -13.74 -0.91
C GLN A 4 -11.09 -14.49 0.23
N TRP A 5 -11.68 -15.60 0.70
CA TRP A 5 -11.08 -16.45 1.72
C TRP A 5 -9.81 -17.15 1.18
N GLU A 6 -9.89 -17.80 0.01
CA GLU A 6 -8.73 -18.45 -0.63
C GLU A 6 -7.60 -17.46 -0.97
N ASN A 7 -7.94 -16.22 -1.30
CA ASN A 7 -6.98 -15.13 -1.51
C ASN A 7 -6.28 -14.74 -0.20
N PHE A 8 -7.04 -14.63 0.89
CA PHE A 8 -6.45 -14.42 2.20
C PHE A 8 -5.50 -15.55 2.61
N LEU A 9 -5.85 -16.82 2.34
CA LEU A 9 -5.01 -17.98 2.69
C LEU A 9 -3.63 -17.96 2.01
N GLN A 10 -3.41 -17.16 0.96
CA GLN A 10 -2.07 -16.96 0.39
C GLN A 10 -1.08 -16.30 1.38
N ASN A 11 -1.60 -15.64 2.43
CA ASN A 11 -0.81 -14.98 3.46
C ASN A 11 -0.38 -15.89 4.62
N LEU A 12 -0.80 -17.15 4.66
CA LEU A 12 -0.43 -18.08 5.72
C LEU A 12 1.09 -18.22 5.85
N GLY A 13 1.54 -18.42 7.09
CA GLY A 13 2.92 -18.60 7.47
C GLY A 13 3.39 -17.64 8.55
N GLU A 14 4.66 -17.77 8.88
CA GLU A 14 5.36 -16.94 9.85
C GLU A 14 6.19 -15.86 9.15
N TRP A 15 5.97 -14.62 9.54
CA TRP A 15 6.52 -13.42 8.92
C TRP A 15 7.30 -12.62 9.96
N HIS A 16 8.59 -12.43 9.71
CA HIS A 16 9.51 -11.68 10.57
C HIS A 16 9.80 -10.34 9.93
N GLY A 17 9.80 -9.26 10.71
CA GLY A 17 9.94 -7.93 10.15
C GLY A 17 9.97 -6.84 11.21
N SER A 18 9.56 -5.64 10.82
CA SER A 18 9.36 -4.53 11.75
C SER A 18 8.21 -3.63 11.32
N PHE A 19 7.65 -2.91 12.29
CA PHE A 19 6.71 -1.81 12.08
C PHE A 19 7.50 -0.51 12.21
N THR A 20 7.73 0.15 11.08
CA THR A 20 8.50 1.38 10.97
C THR A 20 7.56 2.58 10.85
N LYS A 21 7.54 3.45 11.85
CA LYS A 21 6.77 4.69 11.82
C LYS A 21 7.54 5.76 11.05
N ILE A 22 6.87 6.40 10.09
CA ILE A 22 7.47 7.38 9.19
C ILE A 22 6.78 8.74 9.37
N SER A 23 7.60 9.80 9.45
CA SER A 23 7.16 11.19 9.58
C SER A 23 6.49 11.69 8.29
N ALA A 24 5.87 12.87 8.36
CA ALA A 24 5.33 13.52 7.17
C ALA A 24 6.41 13.91 6.14
N GLN A 25 7.67 13.98 6.58
CA GLN A 25 8.86 14.33 5.81
C GLN A 25 9.59 13.07 5.28
N GLY A 26 9.10 11.87 5.58
CA GLY A 26 9.73 10.62 5.15
C GLY A 26 10.82 10.09 6.10
N ASP A 27 11.02 10.72 7.27
CA ASP A 27 12.01 10.27 8.25
C ASP A 27 11.50 9.09 9.08
N ILE A 28 12.40 8.16 9.40
CA ILE A 28 12.11 7.07 10.34
C ILE A 28 12.05 7.64 11.75
N VAL A 29 10.89 7.51 12.39
CA VAL A 29 10.63 7.99 13.77
C VAL A 29 10.87 6.87 14.79
N GLU A 30 10.42 5.66 14.45
CA GLU A 30 10.47 4.50 15.33
C GLU A 30 10.49 3.25 14.47
N ASP A 31 11.25 2.24 14.87
CA ASP A 31 11.24 0.92 14.26
C ASP A 31 11.05 -0.14 15.34
N THR A 32 9.93 -0.87 15.27
CA THR A 32 9.58 -1.90 16.26
C THR A 32 9.64 -3.28 15.61
N PRO A 33 10.62 -4.13 15.98
CA PRO A 33 10.68 -5.50 15.49
C PRO A 33 9.38 -6.28 15.76
N SER A 34 9.03 -7.19 14.87
CA SER A 34 7.80 -7.95 14.96
C SER A 34 7.89 -9.36 14.37
N ILE A 35 7.07 -10.26 14.93
CA ILE A 35 6.77 -11.57 14.36
C ILE A 35 5.25 -11.67 14.21
N LEU A 36 4.78 -12.02 13.02
CA LEU A 36 3.39 -12.25 12.70
C LEU A 36 3.22 -13.69 12.20
N ILE A 37 2.41 -14.46 12.89
CA ILE A 37 2.05 -15.83 12.49
C ILE A 37 0.61 -15.81 12.02
N LEU A 38 0.37 -16.31 10.81
CA LEU A 38 -0.95 -16.64 10.29
C LEU A 38 -1.00 -18.16 10.08
N GLU A 39 -1.78 -18.84 10.90
CA GLU A 39 -1.89 -20.30 10.87
C GLU A 39 -3.35 -20.74 10.82
N SER A 40 -3.63 -21.81 10.10
CA SER A 40 -4.95 -22.42 10.17
C SER A 40 -5.10 -23.25 11.44
N LEU A 41 -6.29 -23.20 12.04
CA LEU A 41 -6.65 -23.98 13.21
C LEU A 41 -7.39 -25.30 12.87
N ASP A 42 -7.65 -25.55 11.59
CA ASP A 42 -8.36 -26.75 11.13
C ASP A 42 -7.87 -27.22 9.76
N ASP A 43 -7.97 -28.52 9.49
CA ASP A 43 -7.48 -29.13 8.25
C ASP A 43 -8.19 -28.60 6.98
N GLN A 44 -9.35 -27.96 7.15
CA GLN A 44 -10.16 -27.41 6.04
C GLN A 44 -9.88 -25.93 5.81
N ASN A 45 -8.93 -25.32 6.52
CA ASN A 45 -8.61 -23.90 6.48
C ASN A 45 -9.79 -22.96 6.72
N LYS A 46 -10.80 -23.36 7.49
CA LYS A 46 -12.00 -22.54 7.76
C LYS A 46 -11.78 -21.47 8.82
N THR A 47 -10.83 -21.70 9.72
CA THR A 47 -10.45 -20.78 10.78
C THR A 47 -8.95 -20.52 10.70
N VAL A 48 -8.58 -19.24 10.73
CA VAL A 48 -7.18 -18.81 10.74
C VAL A 48 -6.94 -17.91 11.94
N ARG A 49 -5.86 -18.19 12.68
CA ARG A 49 -5.38 -17.35 13.78
C ARG A 49 -4.24 -16.47 13.30
N LEU A 50 -4.35 -15.18 13.61
CA LEU A 50 -3.25 -14.23 13.57
C LEU A 50 -2.71 -14.06 14.97
N THR A 51 -1.40 -14.26 15.14
CA THR A 51 -0.65 -13.91 16.34
C THR A 51 0.43 -12.91 15.95
N LEU A 52 0.29 -11.65 16.37
CA LEU A 52 1.25 -10.58 16.14
C LEU A 52 1.97 -10.24 17.45
N ARG A 53 3.28 -10.38 17.46
CA ARG A 53 4.17 -9.95 18.55
C ARG A 53 5.00 -8.77 18.08
N ARG A 54 5.01 -7.70 18.87
CA ARG A 54 5.86 -6.53 18.68
C ARG A 54 6.79 -6.37 19.88
N PHE A 55 8.06 -6.15 19.60
CA PHE A 55 9.12 -6.11 20.62
C PHE A 55 9.56 -4.67 20.82
N THR A 56 8.99 -4.01 21.83
CA THR A 56 9.33 -2.62 22.16
C THR A 56 10.41 -2.60 23.23
N SER A 57 11.40 -1.71 23.08
CA SER A 57 12.39 -1.46 24.12
C SER A 57 11.72 -0.95 25.38
N SER A 58 11.91 -1.62 26.51
CA SER A 58 11.67 -1.04 27.82
C SER A 58 12.91 -0.24 28.21
N GLY A 59 12.77 1.08 28.42
CA GLY A 59 13.86 1.87 28.97
C GLY A 59 14.41 1.23 30.26
N ASP A 60 15.72 1.34 30.48
CA ASP A 60 16.54 0.64 31.48
C ASP A 60 16.68 -0.87 31.30
N ASN A 61 17.73 -1.32 30.57
CA ASN A 61 18.40 -2.64 30.62
C ASN A 61 17.52 -3.89 30.90
N SER A 62 16.25 -3.83 30.53
CA SER A 62 15.24 -4.83 30.83
C SER A 62 14.88 -5.58 29.56
N GLN A 63 14.40 -6.80 29.71
CA GLN A 63 13.97 -7.60 28.56
C GLN A 63 12.90 -6.84 27.76
N PRO A 64 12.95 -6.89 26.42
CA PRO A 64 12.02 -6.17 25.57
C PRO A 64 10.58 -6.53 25.93
N LYS A 65 9.74 -5.51 26.07
CA LYS A 65 8.31 -5.71 26.32
C LYS A 65 7.67 -6.25 25.06
N VAL A 66 7.01 -7.41 25.19
CA VAL A 66 6.24 -8.02 24.11
C VAL A 66 4.80 -7.51 24.16
N ASN A 67 4.38 -6.81 23.12
CA ASN A 67 2.98 -6.47 22.88
C ASN A 67 2.39 -7.50 21.91
N GLU A 68 1.57 -8.41 22.43
CA GLU A 68 0.92 -9.47 21.68
C GLU A 68 -0.53 -9.12 21.33
N LEU A 69 -0.91 -9.37 20.08
CA LEU A 69 -2.27 -9.30 19.57
C LEU A 69 -2.62 -10.65 18.95
N VAL A 70 -3.72 -11.25 19.42
CA VAL A 70 -4.29 -12.46 18.83
C VAL A 70 -5.66 -12.15 18.22
N ARG A 71 -5.89 -12.61 16.99
CA ARG A 71 -7.19 -12.52 16.31
C ARG A 71 -7.48 -13.83 15.60
N GLU A 72 -8.76 -14.18 15.50
CA GLU A 72 -9.22 -15.31 14.71
C GLU A 72 -10.17 -14.83 13.63
N TYR A 73 -10.03 -15.44 12.45
CA TYR A 73 -10.81 -15.13 11.27
C TYR A 73 -11.53 -16.37 10.80
N GLN A 74 -12.80 -16.20 10.45
CA GLN A 74 -13.61 -17.16 9.69
C GLN A 74 -14.27 -16.48 8.48
N THR A 75 -14.23 -15.15 8.45
CA THR A 75 -14.76 -14.29 7.40
C THR A 75 -14.11 -12.90 7.53
N PHE A 76 -14.36 -12.03 6.55
CA PHE A 76 -13.88 -10.65 6.53
C PHE A 76 -15.03 -9.65 6.47
N GLY A 77 -14.80 -8.48 7.05
CA GLY A 77 -15.71 -7.35 6.91
C GLY A 77 -15.64 -6.74 5.51
N LYS A 78 -16.62 -5.85 5.22
CA LYS A 78 -16.67 -5.06 3.98
C LYS A 78 -15.58 -3.97 3.92
N ASP A 79 -14.67 -3.93 4.88
CA ASP A 79 -13.53 -3.02 4.97
C ASP A 79 -12.27 -3.58 4.30
N THR A 80 -12.26 -4.88 3.98
CA THR A 80 -11.09 -5.61 3.46
C THR A 80 -11.41 -6.29 2.13
N MET A 81 -10.49 -6.18 1.16
CA MET A 81 -10.55 -6.93 -0.10
C MET A 81 -9.17 -7.43 -0.52
N PHE A 82 -9.11 -8.66 -1.06
CA PHE A 82 -7.91 -9.38 -1.48
C PHE A 82 -7.91 -9.68 -2.99
N PHE A 83 -6.74 -9.60 -3.60
CA PHE A 83 -6.43 -10.09 -4.95
C PHE A 83 -5.94 -11.55 -4.91
N GLU A 84 -5.89 -12.19 -6.08
CA GLU A 84 -5.60 -13.64 -6.20
C GLU A 84 -4.20 -14.06 -5.71
N ASP A 85 -3.25 -13.13 -5.73
CA ASP A 85 -1.89 -13.29 -5.24
C ASP A 85 -1.78 -13.15 -3.70
N GLY A 86 -2.84 -12.69 -3.05
CA GLY A 86 -2.88 -12.41 -1.61
C GLY A 86 -2.61 -10.96 -1.25
N ALA A 87 -2.34 -10.08 -2.22
CA ALA A 87 -2.28 -8.64 -1.98
C ALA A 87 -3.66 -8.13 -1.53
N PHE A 88 -3.71 -7.14 -0.64
CA PHE A 88 -4.97 -6.69 -0.09
C PHE A 88 -4.94 -5.23 0.36
N SER A 89 -6.13 -4.69 0.62
CA SER A 89 -6.27 -3.47 1.40
C SER A 89 -7.37 -3.62 2.44
N GLN A 90 -7.11 -3.09 3.63
CA GLN A 90 -8.08 -2.95 4.72
C GLN A 90 -8.16 -1.48 5.14
N GLY A 91 -9.34 -0.92 5.34
CA GLY A 91 -9.45 0.48 5.77
C GLY A 91 -10.87 0.99 5.95
N SER A 92 -11.00 2.30 6.16
CA SER A 92 -12.31 2.94 6.33
C SER A 92 -13.23 2.62 5.14
N ILE A 93 -14.47 2.20 5.40
CA ILE A 93 -15.50 2.04 4.35
C ILE A 93 -16.15 3.37 3.97
N GLN A 94 -16.05 4.36 4.87
CA GLN A 94 -16.63 5.68 4.74
C GLN A 94 -15.61 6.70 5.28
N ILE A 95 -15.31 7.73 4.49
CA ILE A 95 -14.59 8.91 4.96
C ILE A 95 -15.50 9.68 5.92
N SER A 96 -15.00 9.91 7.12
CA SER A 96 -15.78 10.41 8.25
C SER A 96 -15.08 11.60 8.91
N PRO A 97 -15.82 12.68 9.24
CA PRO A 97 -15.27 13.84 9.95
C PRO A 97 -15.06 13.60 11.45
N ILE A 98 -15.49 12.45 11.98
CA ILE A 98 -15.45 12.14 13.41
C ILE A 98 -14.53 10.95 13.75
N SER A 99 -13.87 10.36 12.76
CA SER A 99 -12.91 9.27 12.97
C SER A 99 -11.62 9.50 12.19
N VAL A 100 -10.57 8.79 12.59
CA VAL A 100 -9.36 8.65 11.76
C VAL A 100 -9.76 7.94 10.48
N ASN A 101 -9.28 8.46 9.36
CA ASN A 101 -9.48 7.86 8.04
C ASN A 101 -8.16 7.25 7.56
N GLY A 102 -8.23 6.23 6.72
CA GLY A 102 -7.04 5.63 6.19
C GLY A 102 -7.23 4.21 5.70
N ALA A 103 -6.13 3.64 5.26
CA ALA A 103 -6.07 2.25 4.82
C ALA A 103 -4.68 1.67 5.03
N GLU A 104 -4.67 0.36 5.23
CA GLU A 104 -3.53 -0.50 5.02
C GLU A 104 -3.56 -1.03 3.58
N PHE A 105 -2.39 -1.07 2.97
CA PHE A 105 -2.09 -1.73 1.71
C PHE A 105 -1.08 -2.82 1.99
N SER A 106 -1.28 -4.02 1.44
CA SER A 106 -0.37 -5.13 1.62
C SER A 106 -0.06 -5.75 0.27
N PHE A 107 1.22 -5.73 -0.07
CA PHE A 107 1.77 -6.45 -1.20
C PHE A 107 2.43 -7.74 -0.72
N ILE A 108 2.41 -8.76 -1.58
CA ILE A 108 3.10 -10.03 -1.35
C ILE A 108 3.82 -10.45 -2.62
N ASN A 109 5.11 -10.75 -2.49
CA ASN A 109 5.90 -11.31 -3.57
C ASN A 109 6.84 -12.36 -2.98
N GLN A 110 6.56 -13.63 -3.30
CA GLN A 110 7.33 -14.78 -2.83
C GLN A 110 7.47 -14.79 -1.28
N ASN A 111 8.70 -14.60 -0.79
CA ASN A 111 9.05 -14.64 0.63
C ASN A 111 9.10 -13.25 1.28
N ARG A 112 8.55 -12.23 0.63
CA ARG A 112 8.48 -10.86 1.14
C ARG A 112 7.03 -10.37 1.16
N ARG A 113 6.70 -9.60 2.19
CA ARG A 113 5.55 -8.71 2.19
C ARG A 113 5.98 -7.30 2.50
N LEU A 114 5.29 -6.37 1.85
CA LEU A 114 5.41 -4.95 2.14
C LEU A 114 4.02 -4.44 2.45
N ARG A 115 3.82 -3.96 3.67
CA ARG A 115 2.54 -3.37 4.07
C ARG A 115 2.74 -1.92 4.44
N LEU A 116 1.77 -1.09 4.11
CA LEU A 116 1.86 0.35 4.26
C LEU A 116 0.53 0.88 4.77
N VAL A 117 0.56 1.52 5.95
CA VAL A 117 -0.63 2.06 6.62
C VAL A 117 -0.58 3.57 6.55
N GLU A 118 -1.54 4.16 5.84
CA GLU A 118 -1.73 5.59 5.69
C GLU A 118 -2.90 6.04 6.57
N LEU A 119 -2.65 6.93 7.54
CA LEU A 119 -3.70 7.45 8.42
C LEU A 119 -3.77 8.98 8.34
N PHE A 120 -5.00 9.48 8.37
CA PHE A 120 -5.38 10.88 8.35
C PHE A 120 -6.29 11.22 9.54
N ASN A 121 -6.10 12.40 10.11
CA ASN A 121 -6.89 12.91 11.22
C ASN A 121 -8.33 13.25 10.77
N GLN A 122 -9.18 13.54 11.75
CA GLN A 122 -10.57 13.96 11.54
C GLN A 122 -10.71 15.23 10.68
N ASP A 123 -9.71 16.13 10.74
CA ASP A 123 -9.64 17.35 9.93
C ASP A 123 -9.07 17.12 8.52
N GLY A 124 -8.76 15.86 8.18
CA GLY A 124 -8.20 15.44 6.91
C GLY A 124 -6.69 15.63 6.77
N SER A 125 -6.00 16.12 7.81
CA SER A 125 -4.54 16.24 7.81
C SER A 125 -3.85 14.89 7.93
N PHE A 126 -2.65 14.75 7.38
CA PHE A 126 -1.83 13.55 7.56
C PHE A 126 -1.55 13.30 9.04
N LYS A 127 -1.81 12.07 9.50
CA LYS A 127 -1.61 11.67 10.90
C LYS A 127 -0.33 10.88 11.09
N THR A 128 -0.19 9.76 10.38
CA THR A 128 0.97 8.89 10.50
C THR A 128 1.05 7.96 9.30
N LEU A 129 2.28 7.55 8.99
CA LEU A 129 2.57 6.48 8.05
C LEU A 129 3.28 5.35 8.80
N THR A 130 2.90 4.10 8.54
CA THR A 130 3.62 2.93 9.05
C THR A 130 3.99 2.03 7.89
N LEU A 131 5.29 1.83 7.67
CA LEU A 131 5.83 0.87 6.73
C LEU A 131 6.16 -0.42 7.47
N ILE A 132 5.64 -1.55 6.99
CA ILE A 132 5.81 -2.85 7.61
C ILE A 132 6.48 -3.77 6.60
N ARG A 133 7.76 -4.08 6.86
CA ARG A 133 8.60 -4.86 5.96
C ARG A 133 8.78 -6.24 6.57
N GLU A 134 8.28 -7.24 5.88
CA GLU A 134 8.26 -8.61 6.40
C GLU A 134 8.95 -9.57 5.43
N LYS A 135 9.59 -10.58 5.99
CA LYS A 135 10.12 -11.73 5.26
C LYS A 135 9.61 -13.02 5.88
N ARG A 136 9.47 -14.06 5.09
CA ARG A 136 9.06 -15.38 5.57
C ARG A 136 10.15 -15.98 6.46
N ALA A 137 9.77 -16.55 7.60
CA ALA A 137 10.68 -17.20 8.52
C ALA A 137 11.49 -18.32 7.83
N GLY A 138 12.76 -18.47 8.20
CA GLY A 138 13.67 -19.44 7.59
C GLY A 138 14.16 -19.09 6.18
N THR A 139 13.88 -17.89 5.67
CA THR A 139 14.32 -17.46 4.33
C THR A 139 15.36 -16.34 4.39
N ASN A 140 16.19 -16.27 3.34
CA ASN A 140 17.20 -15.22 3.14
C ASN A 140 16.68 -14.09 2.23
N ALA A 141 15.36 -13.86 2.19
CA ALA A 141 14.77 -12.83 1.35
C ALA A 141 15.25 -11.44 1.81
N LEU A 142 15.80 -10.66 0.88
CA LEU A 142 16.43 -9.37 1.15
C LEU A 142 15.44 -8.22 0.96
N GLU A 143 15.70 -7.12 1.68
CA GLU A 143 15.09 -5.82 1.40
C GLU A 143 15.64 -5.22 0.11
N ASN A 144 14.77 -4.52 -0.61
CA ASN A 144 15.16 -3.69 -1.73
C ASN A 144 15.85 -2.40 -1.24
N PRO A 145 16.66 -1.75 -2.09
CA PRO A 145 17.17 -0.43 -1.80
C PRO A 145 16.06 0.59 -1.50
N ILE A 146 16.42 1.69 -0.85
CA ILE A 146 15.52 2.85 -0.72
C ILE A 146 15.11 3.30 -2.13
N LEU A 147 13.82 3.58 -2.31
CA LEU A 147 13.29 4.02 -3.59
C LEU A 147 13.86 5.39 -3.97
N THR A 148 14.27 5.54 -5.22
CA THR A 148 14.74 6.81 -5.78
C THR A 148 13.93 7.19 -7.02
N VAL A 149 13.96 8.47 -7.39
CA VAL A 149 13.33 8.93 -8.64
C VAL A 149 13.95 8.21 -9.84
N ASP A 150 15.27 8.10 -9.88
CA ASP A 150 16.00 7.46 -10.98
C ASP A 150 15.58 6.01 -11.22
N ALA A 151 15.27 5.26 -10.14
CA ALA A 151 14.78 3.89 -10.26
C ALA A 151 13.43 3.82 -11.00
N LEU A 152 12.60 4.87 -10.89
CA LEU A 152 11.28 4.96 -11.51
C LEU A 152 11.29 5.54 -12.93
N LEU A 153 12.30 6.35 -13.30
CA LEU A 153 12.36 7.01 -14.62
C LEU A 153 12.32 6.00 -15.76
N GLY A 154 11.55 6.31 -16.81
CA GLY A 154 11.38 5.46 -17.98
C GLY A 154 9.92 5.18 -18.29
N LYS A 155 9.69 4.19 -19.14
CA LYS A 155 8.36 3.75 -19.55
C LYS A 155 8.02 2.44 -18.87
N TRP A 156 6.77 2.32 -18.45
CA TRP A 156 6.22 1.15 -17.79
C TRP A 156 4.96 0.71 -18.53
N HIS A 157 4.77 -0.60 -18.65
CA HIS A 157 3.57 -1.19 -19.21
C HIS A 157 3.09 -2.34 -18.33
N GLY A 158 1.78 -2.49 -18.22
CA GLY A 158 1.22 -3.44 -17.30
C GLY A 158 -0.27 -3.62 -17.43
N GLU A 159 -0.84 -4.21 -16.38
CA GLU A 159 -2.26 -4.48 -16.26
C GLU A 159 -2.77 -3.97 -14.91
N GLY A 160 -3.93 -3.33 -14.93
CA GLY A 160 -4.69 -2.96 -13.74
C GLY A 160 -5.90 -3.86 -13.58
N ILE A 161 -6.09 -4.39 -12.38
CA ILE A 161 -7.28 -5.16 -11.98
C ILE A 161 -8.02 -4.35 -10.93
N THR A 162 -9.29 -4.01 -11.18
CA THR A 162 -10.15 -3.31 -10.22
C THR A 162 -11.23 -4.23 -9.71
N ILE A 163 -11.28 -4.41 -8.38
CA ILE A 163 -12.36 -5.09 -7.66
C ILE A 163 -13.20 -4.05 -6.91
N TYR A 164 -14.49 -4.36 -6.74
CA TYR A 164 -15.48 -3.40 -6.28
C TYR A 164 -16.12 -3.82 -4.95
N SER A 165 -16.46 -2.83 -4.13
CA SER A 165 -17.05 -3.06 -2.80
C SER A 165 -18.47 -3.66 -2.86
N ASP A 166 -19.13 -3.58 -4.02
CA ASP A 166 -20.42 -4.22 -4.30
C ASP A 166 -20.31 -5.62 -4.92
N LEU A 167 -19.09 -6.15 -5.05
CA LEU A 167 -18.80 -7.48 -5.56
C LEU A 167 -19.21 -7.74 -7.02
N ARG A 168 -19.40 -6.68 -7.82
CA ARG A 168 -19.55 -6.84 -9.28
C ARG A 168 -18.27 -7.44 -9.89
N THR A 169 -18.39 -7.92 -11.13
CA THR A 169 -17.26 -8.50 -11.88
C THR A 169 -16.07 -7.53 -11.91
N PRO A 170 -14.84 -8.02 -11.63
CA PRO A 170 -13.64 -7.20 -11.74
C PRO A 170 -13.41 -6.67 -13.15
N ASP A 171 -12.89 -5.45 -13.25
CA ASP A 171 -12.38 -4.92 -14.50
C ASP A 171 -10.88 -5.19 -14.63
N VAL A 172 -10.46 -5.57 -15.83
CA VAL A 172 -9.06 -5.81 -16.19
C VAL A 172 -8.72 -4.97 -17.40
N TYR A 173 -7.65 -4.19 -17.35
CA TYR A 173 -7.29 -3.25 -18.41
C TYR A 173 -5.78 -2.98 -18.49
N PRO A 174 -5.24 -2.62 -19.67
CA PRO A 174 -3.85 -2.28 -19.80
C PRO A 174 -3.56 -0.94 -19.10
N THR A 175 -2.32 -0.81 -18.66
CA THR A 175 -1.77 0.43 -18.12
C THR A 175 -0.45 0.75 -18.83
N GLN A 176 -0.19 2.06 -18.97
CA GLN A 176 1.09 2.58 -19.41
C GLN A 176 1.45 3.77 -18.53
N MET A 177 2.72 3.90 -18.17
CA MET A 177 3.21 5.06 -17.43
C MET A 177 4.54 5.52 -18.03
N GLU A 178 4.73 6.82 -18.16
CA GLU A 178 6.01 7.43 -18.52
C GLU A 178 6.42 8.42 -17.44
N LEU A 179 7.65 8.28 -16.96
CA LEU A 179 8.28 9.17 -15.98
C LEU A 179 9.58 9.71 -16.57
N LYS A 180 9.75 11.03 -16.61
CA LYS A 180 10.97 11.68 -17.09
C LYS A 180 11.27 12.96 -16.32
N ILE A 181 12.54 13.33 -16.24
CA ILE A 181 12.93 14.66 -15.75
C ILE A 181 12.89 15.63 -16.93
N GLU A 182 12.13 16.72 -16.79
CA GLU A 182 12.11 17.79 -17.78
C GLU A 182 13.32 18.72 -17.59
N ASN A 183 13.59 19.56 -18.61
CA ASN A 183 14.66 20.56 -18.56
C ASN A 183 14.53 21.55 -17.37
N THR A 184 13.33 21.67 -16.81
CA THR A 184 13.02 22.49 -15.63
C THR A 184 13.45 21.84 -14.31
N GLY A 185 13.93 20.59 -14.34
CA GLY A 185 14.23 19.78 -13.15
C GLY A 185 12.99 19.18 -12.48
N ARG A 186 11.79 19.39 -13.04
CA ARG A 186 10.55 18.77 -12.56
C ARG A 186 10.42 17.34 -13.08
N LEU A 187 9.77 16.50 -12.29
CA LEU A 187 9.34 15.18 -12.74
C LEU A 187 8.07 15.35 -13.58
N PHE A 188 8.10 14.92 -14.83
CA PHE A 188 6.91 14.71 -15.65
C PHE A 188 6.40 13.29 -15.45
N GLN A 189 5.08 13.17 -15.33
CA GLN A 189 4.38 11.90 -15.25
C GLN A 189 3.22 11.89 -16.24
N GLN A 190 3.12 10.81 -17.00
CA GLN A 190 1.94 10.49 -17.79
C GLN A 190 1.50 9.06 -17.47
N ILE A 191 0.24 8.89 -17.05
CA ILE A 191 -0.36 7.58 -16.78
C ILE A 191 -1.54 7.42 -17.71
N THR A 192 -1.60 6.27 -18.37
CA THR A 192 -2.68 5.90 -19.27
C THR A 192 -3.28 4.57 -18.82
N PHE A 193 -4.61 4.48 -18.71
CA PHE A 193 -5.31 3.28 -18.25
C PHE A 193 -6.71 3.13 -18.85
N GLY A 194 -7.20 1.89 -18.93
CA GLY A 194 -8.53 1.54 -19.44
C GLY A 194 -8.48 0.86 -20.82
N ASN A 195 -9.59 0.18 -21.17
CA ASN A 195 -9.74 -0.54 -22.45
C ASN A 195 -10.32 0.34 -23.56
N THR A 196 -11.65 0.45 -23.61
CA THR A 196 -12.41 1.12 -24.68
C THR A 196 -12.48 2.64 -24.55
N ASN A 197 -12.36 3.16 -23.32
CA ASN A 197 -12.33 4.58 -23.01
C ASN A 197 -11.06 4.90 -22.23
N GLN A 198 -9.92 4.75 -22.90
CA GLN A 198 -8.62 4.97 -22.31
C GLN A 198 -8.53 6.41 -21.75
N LYS A 199 -8.13 6.51 -20.49
CA LYS A 199 -7.92 7.79 -19.80
C LYS A 199 -6.43 8.03 -19.67
N THR A 200 -6.02 9.26 -19.94
CA THR A 200 -4.64 9.72 -19.75
C THR A 200 -4.63 10.85 -18.74
N ILE A 201 -3.80 10.71 -17.71
CA ILE A 201 -3.52 11.74 -16.72
C ILE A 201 -2.08 12.18 -16.93
N THR A 202 -1.88 13.48 -17.13
CA THR A 202 -0.56 14.10 -17.21
C THR A 202 -0.40 15.06 -16.05
N SER A 203 0.71 14.95 -15.33
CA SER A 203 1.02 15.78 -14.17
C SER A 203 2.52 16.08 -14.09
N THR A 204 2.89 17.12 -13.35
CA THR A 204 4.30 17.40 -13.03
C THR A 204 4.49 17.56 -11.53
N ALA A 205 5.62 17.08 -11.02
CA ALA A 205 6.00 17.22 -9.62
C ALA A 205 7.29 18.00 -9.44
N ARG A 206 7.33 18.76 -8.34
CA ARG A 206 8.60 19.27 -7.79
C ARG A 206 9.24 18.17 -6.97
N ILE A 207 10.55 17.99 -7.13
CA ILE A 207 11.34 16.99 -6.38
C ILE A 207 12.00 17.70 -5.21
N GLU A 208 11.79 17.21 -3.99
CA GLU A 208 12.41 17.70 -2.76
C GLU A 208 12.92 16.50 -1.95
N GLY A 209 14.19 16.14 -2.18
CA GLY A 209 14.79 14.94 -1.59
C GLY A 209 14.02 13.67 -1.97
N SER A 210 13.47 12.97 -0.97
CA SER A 210 12.66 11.77 -1.13
C SER A 210 11.15 12.06 -1.32
N ILE A 211 10.76 13.32 -1.52
CA ILE A 211 9.36 13.73 -1.65
C ILE A 211 9.10 14.31 -3.05
N LEU A 212 8.02 13.83 -3.68
CA LEU A 212 7.51 14.37 -4.95
C LEU A 212 6.23 15.14 -4.68
N HIS A 213 6.22 16.43 -4.99
CA HIS A 213 5.09 17.32 -4.77
C HIS A 213 4.28 17.52 -6.06
N PHE A 214 3.14 16.84 -6.16
CA PHE A 214 2.17 17.03 -7.23
C PHE A 214 1.12 18.06 -6.78
N ASP A 215 1.49 19.33 -6.85
CA ASP A 215 0.67 20.45 -6.37
C ASP A 215 -0.33 20.95 -7.42
N GLN A 216 -0.41 20.27 -8.57
CA GLN A 216 -1.25 20.64 -9.71
C GLN A 216 -2.49 19.76 -9.77
N GLY A 217 -3.63 20.33 -10.20
CA GLY A 217 -4.89 19.60 -10.40
C GLY A 217 -5.87 19.73 -9.24
N SER A 218 -6.96 18.96 -9.31
CA SER A 218 -8.06 19.02 -8.34
C SER A 218 -7.81 18.26 -7.04
N GLN A 219 -6.80 17.38 -7.02
CA GLN A 219 -6.41 16.56 -5.87
C GLN A 219 -4.88 16.58 -5.74
N PRO A 220 -4.31 17.60 -5.06
CA PRO A 220 -2.88 17.64 -4.85
C PRO A 220 -2.45 16.49 -3.92
N VAL A 221 -1.34 15.86 -4.27
CA VAL A 221 -0.74 14.75 -3.52
C VAL A 221 0.75 14.98 -3.32
N LYS A 222 1.30 14.36 -2.27
CA LYS A 222 2.74 14.15 -2.15
C LYS A 222 3.04 12.66 -2.24
N VAL A 223 4.12 12.30 -2.92
CA VAL A 223 4.62 10.92 -2.96
C VAL A 223 5.88 10.85 -2.13
N LEU A 224 5.89 10.02 -1.09
CA LEU A 224 7.08 9.70 -0.32
C LEU A 224 7.78 8.49 -0.95
N LEU A 225 9.08 8.61 -1.19
CA LEU A 225 9.96 7.52 -1.61
C LEU A 225 10.60 6.92 -0.36
N LEU A 226 10.39 5.62 -0.14
CA LEU A 226 10.59 4.96 1.14
C LEU A 226 11.58 3.80 1.04
N PRO A 227 12.06 3.26 2.19
CA PRO A 227 12.84 2.02 2.22
C PRO A 227 12.14 0.84 1.53
N ASP A 228 12.93 -0.17 1.14
CA ASP A 228 12.43 -1.42 0.54
C ASP A 228 11.66 -1.22 -0.78
N GLY A 229 12.03 -0.20 -1.56
CA GLY A 229 11.39 0.12 -2.84
C GLY A 229 9.96 0.64 -2.70
N ALA A 230 9.50 1.01 -1.50
CA ALA A 230 8.14 1.48 -1.28
C ALA A 230 7.92 2.94 -1.72
N SER A 231 6.67 3.24 -2.10
CA SER A 231 6.16 4.60 -2.24
C SER A 231 4.80 4.74 -1.57
N ALA A 232 4.54 5.90 -0.95
CA ALA A 232 3.22 6.27 -0.43
C ALA A 232 2.73 7.54 -1.12
N THR A 233 1.59 7.49 -1.79
CA THR A 233 0.93 8.64 -2.43
C THR A 233 -0.16 9.16 -1.49
N LEU A 234 0.13 10.29 -0.85
CA LEU A 234 -0.70 10.86 0.19
C LEU A 234 -1.41 12.12 -0.31
N PRO A 235 -2.75 12.20 -0.26
CA PRO A 235 -3.46 13.48 -0.40
C PRO A 235 -2.90 14.53 0.55
N ILE A 236 -2.70 15.76 0.06
CA ILE A 236 -2.27 16.87 0.93
C ILE A 236 -3.31 17.13 2.03
N LYS A 237 -4.59 16.96 1.70
CA LYS A 237 -5.71 17.00 2.63
C LYS A 237 -6.83 16.10 2.15
N VAL A 238 -7.40 15.31 3.06
CA VAL A 238 -8.65 14.57 2.81
C VAL A 238 -9.82 15.52 3.06
N GLU A 239 -10.53 15.88 2.00
CA GLU A 239 -11.67 16.79 2.08
C GLU A 239 -13.01 16.04 1.98
N LEU A 240 -13.99 16.47 2.76
CA LEU A 240 -15.35 15.96 2.64
C LEU A 240 -15.96 16.40 1.31
N ARG A 241 -16.91 15.61 0.80
CA ARG A 241 -17.65 15.92 -0.44
C ARG A 241 -16.79 16.00 -1.70
N LYS A 242 -15.56 15.49 -1.64
CA LYS A 242 -14.67 15.33 -2.78
C LYS A 242 -14.30 13.86 -2.90
N PRO A 243 -14.10 13.35 -4.13
CA PRO A 243 -13.50 12.03 -4.27
C PRO A 243 -12.10 12.07 -3.66
N VAL A 244 -11.59 10.91 -3.26
CA VAL A 244 -10.23 10.77 -2.76
C VAL A 244 -9.73 9.37 -3.05
N PHE A 245 -8.43 9.23 -3.24
CA PHE A 245 -7.78 7.93 -3.30
C PHE A 245 -6.59 7.92 -2.35
N PHE A 246 -6.28 6.72 -1.87
CA PHE A 246 -5.04 6.41 -1.16
C PHE A 246 -4.29 5.41 -2.04
N GLU A 247 -2.97 5.57 -2.17
CA GLU A 247 -2.19 4.71 -3.05
C GLU A 247 -0.83 4.39 -2.45
N ALA A 248 -0.51 3.09 -2.42
CA ALA A 248 0.82 2.61 -2.11
C ALA A 248 1.45 1.98 -3.37
N GLY A 249 2.78 1.97 -3.43
CA GLY A 249 3.52 1.28 -4.47
C GLY A 249 4.72 0.53 -3.92
N TRP A 250 5.14 -0.51 -4.64
CA TRP A 250 6.33 -1.28 -4.33
C TRP A 250 7.09 -1.60 -5.61
N LEU A 251 8.32 -1.07 -5.72
CA LEU A 251 9.28 -1.49 -6.72
C LEU A 251 9.91 -2.81 -6.25
N ILE A 252 9.35 -3.93 -6.70
CA ILE A 252 9.72 -5.29 -6.30
C ILE A 252 11.08 -5.66 -6.88
N LYS A 253 11.32 -5.27 -8.14
CA LYS A 253 12.58 -5.42 -8.87
C LYS A 253 12.81 -4.15 -9.70
N PRO A 254 14.03 -3.90 -10.23
CA PRO A 254 14.28 -2.74 -11.08
C PRO A 254 13.32 -2.59 -12.28
N ASP A 255 12.74 -3.69 -12.73
CA ASP A 255 11.84 -3.80 -13.88
C ASP A 255 10.42 -4.26 -13.53
N LEU A 256 10.08 -4.42 -12.24
CA LEU A 256 8.76 -4.87 -11.79
C LEU A 256 8.28 -4.03 -10.63
N ARG A 257 7.12 -3.38 -10.82
CA ARG A 257 6.46 -2.55 -9.82
C ARG A 257 5.01 -2.95 -9.65
N GLN A 258 4.54 -2.89 -8.42
CA GLN A 258 3.13 -3.00 -8.07
C GLN A 258 2.61 -1.69 -7.47
N ARG A 259 1.32 -1.41 -7.67
CA ARG A 259 0.60 -0.33 -7.00
C ARG A 259 -0.77 -0.79 -6.53
N LEU A 260 -1.17 -0.38 -5.35
CA LEU A 260 -2.52 -0.59 -4.82
C LEU A 260 -3.18 0.76 -4.62
N ILE A 261 -4.39 0.92 -5.16
CA ILE A 261 -5.12 2.19 -5.15
C ILE A 261 -6.51 1.93 -4.56
N ARG A 262 -6.79 2.52 -3.39
CA ARG A 262 -8.09 2.46 -2.73
C ARG A 262 -8.87 3.74 -3.03
N THR A 263 -10.03 3.60 -3.69
CA THR A 263 -10.77 4.74 -4.23
C THR A 263 -12.08 5.00 -3.48
N TYR A 264 -12.34 6.26 -3.17
CA TYR A 264 -13.56 6.76 -2.54
C TYR A 264 -14.27 7.74 -3.47
N ASN A 265 -15.60 7.65 -3.50
CA ASN A 265 -16.41 8.60 -4.27
C ASN A 265 -16.59 9.94 -3.54
N GLU A 266 -17.32 10.86 -4.15
CA GLU A 266 -17.57 12.20 -3.58
C GLU A 266 -18.34 12.16 -2.26
N LYS A 267 -19.11 11.10 -1.99
CA LYS A 267 -19.80 10.92 -0.70
C LYS A 267 -18.87 10.36 0.37
N GLY A 268 -17.62 10.06 0.03
CA GLY A 268 -16.65 9.42 0.92
C GLY A 268 -16.86 7.91 1.05
N GLU A 269 -17.71 7.29 0.23
CA GLU A 269 -17.95 5.84 0.27
C GLU A 269 -16.79 5.11 -0.45
N TRP A 270 -16.29 4.02 0.15
CA TRP A 270 -15.31 3.16 -0.51
C TRP A 270 -15.96 2.42 -1.68
N VAL A 271 -15.46 2.64 -2.90
CA VAL A 271 -16.07 2.08 -4.13
C VAL A 271 -15.25 0.96 -4.75
N SER A 272 -13.92 1.03 -4.69
CA SER A 272 -13.07 0.05 -5.36
C SER A 272 -11.65 -0.04 -4.80
N LEU A 273 -10.98 -1.13 -5.15
CA LEU A 273 -9.57 -1.36 -4.95
C LEU A 273 -8.96 -1.80 -6.29
N THR A 274 -7.86 -1.17 -6.68
CA THR A 274 -7.14 -1.49 -7.91
C THR A 274 -5.74 -1.99 -7.58
N LEU A 275 -5.34 -3.13 -8.15
CA LEU A 275 -3.95 -3.60 -8.18
C LEU A 275 -3.40 -3.37 -9.59
N VAL A 276 -2.30 -2.64 -9.70
CA VAL A 276 -1.55 -2.48 -10.94
C VAL A 276 -0.27 -3.28 -10.85
N ASN A 277 -0.01 -4.11 -11.85
CA ASN A 277 1.26 -4.81 -12.07
C ASN A 277 1.90 -4.24 -13.32
N GLU A 278 3.07 -3.61 -13.19
CA GLU A 278 3.73 -2.91 -14.30
C GLU A 278 5.21 -3.27 -14.42
N HIS A 279 5.65 -3.45 -15.67
CA HIS A 279 7.01 -3.77 -16.04
C HIS A 279 7.68 -2.61 -16.76
N LYS A 280 8.96 -2.38 -16.47
CA LYS A 280 9.75 -1.36 -17.15
C LYS A 280 10.07 -1.82 -18.57
N ILE A 281 9.82 -0.96 -19.55
CA ILE A 281 10.19 -1.20 -20.94
C ILE A 281 11.64 -0.76 -21.11
N ASN A 282 12.49 -1.67 -21.60
CA ASN A 282 13.85 -1.38 -22.02
C ASN A 282 13.89 -0.56 -23.31
#